data_AF-A0A7X7AQH0-F1
#
_entry.id   AF-A0A7X7AQH0-F1
#
_cell.length_a   1.000
_cell.length_b   1.000
_cell.length_c   1.000
_cell.angle_alpha   90.00
_cell.angle_beta   90.00
_cell.angle_gamma   90.00
#
_symmetry.space_group_name_H-M   'P 1'
#
loop_
_entity.id
_entity.type
_entity.pdbx_description
1 polymer ?
#
loop_
_entity_poly.entity_id
_entity_poly.type
_entity_poly.pdbx_seq_one_letter_code
_entity_poly.pdbx_strand_id
1 'polypeptide(L)'
;MRRRQSARIVFVISSISIILLILSFAGVLNPPLAGADRFADERDAARDLGAPDLLDPNGETKGSGPAEHLVGSSSEPTESKDKGETVGPEGSEQDSVRTLDITGNDPASVPAREDGLLRVWPQESALPQLHNVDYDYYLSLQEEARPLNGITVILDPSFGGSSTGATAVTDSGVLAEKDIVLVIAQIAERYLTEMGANVIMTRSSDIEHSLFYVTALTADTVLESYAKEAAAANYDTQLIDDLRLQMSDVMRINQNSADSGGRGLFGGIGTSARLRLIYDIQAQYGDVLFINISLNQDNDPNKSGAEIRLMKQDFVTEVNNSYIEDQDPNDLSPNYSMIDSQNRVELAWLLYGHLKHQLPTIASDAEPRLTETDMAVLRLNNLTSVSVVPGYLSNTADRAELNSVEGQQKIASAIAYAIRQFYVGP
;
A
#
# COMPACT_ATOMS: atom_id res chain seq x y z
N MET A 1 -9.35 16.75 48.75
CA MET A 1 -10.32 15.65 48.52
C MET A 1 -10.07 14.81 47.25
N ARG A 2 -9.29 15.24 46.23
CA ARG A 2 -9.17 14.53 44.93
C ARG A 2 -8.29 13.25 44.91
N ARG A 3 -7.22 13.13 45.73
CA ARG A 3 -6.33 11.94 45.70
C ARG A 3 -6.98 10.62 46.16
N ARG A 4 -7.95 10.66 47.08
CA ARG A 4 -8.64 9.45 47.58
C ARG A 4 -9.66 8.88 46.60
N GLN A 5 -10.23 9.71 45.72
CA GLN A 5 -11.12 9.25 44.65
C GLN A 5 -10.34 8.58 43.53
N SER A 6 -9.19 9.13 43.12
CA SER A 6 -8.32 8.53 42.10
C SER A 6 -7.80 7.15 42.51
N ALA A 7 -7.38 6.98 43.77
CA ALA A 7 -6.92 5.68 44.28
C ALA A 7 -8.05 4.62 44.30
N ARG A 8 -9.29 5.04 44.55
CA ARG A 8 -10.46 4.14 44.51
C ARG A 8 -10.82 3.73 43.09
N ILE A 9 -10.70 4.62 42.11
CA ILE A 9 -10.97 4.32 40.70
C ILE A 9 -9.93 3.33 40.15
N VAL A 10 -8.64 3.55 40.43
CA VAL A 10 -7.57 2.62 40.01
C VAL A 10 -7.77 1.24 40.66
N PHE A 11 -8.10 1.19 41.95
CA PHE A 11 -8.38 -0.08 42.64
C PHE A 11 -9.59 -0.84 42.06
N VAL A 12 -10.65 -0.13 41.69
CA VAL A 12 -11.84 -0.73 41.05
C VAL A 12 -11.50 -1.27 39.66
N ILE A 13 -10.75 -0.52 38.84
CA ILE A 13 -10.32 -0.98 37.51
C ILE A 13 -9.44 -2.24 37.63
N SER A 14 -8.45 -2.24 38.51
CA SER A 14 -7.59 -3.42 38.72
C SER A 14 -8.37 -4.63 39.24
N SER A 15 -9.37 -4.42 40.11
CA SER A 15 -10.23 -5.49 40.61
C SER A 15 -11.11 -6.09 39.51
N ILE A 16 -11.65 -5.24 38.62
CA ILE A 16 -12.43 -5.68 37.46
C ILE A 16 -11.55 -6.49 36.50
N SER A 17 -10.33 -6.05 36.21
CA SER A 17 -9.39 -6.79 35.36
C SER A 17 -9.04 -8.17 35.93
N ILE A 18 -8.83 -8.28 37.24
CA ILE A 18 -8.55 -9.56 37.90
C ILE A 18 -9.77 -10.50 37.81
N ILE A 19 -10.98 -9.97 38.02
CA ILE A 19 -12.21 -10.76 37.89
C ILE A 19 -12.40 -11.24 36.44
N LEU A 20 -12.15 -10.39 35.45
CA LEU A 20 -12.21 -10.77 34.04
C LEU A 20 -11.18 -11.86 33.69
N LEU A 21 -9.97 -11.79 34.26
CA LEU A 21 -8.93 -12.80 34.08
C LEU A 21 -9.32 -14.16 34.68
N ILE A 22 -9.90 -14.15 35.89
CA ILE A 22 -10.38 -15.37 36.57
C ILE A 22 -11.56 -15.98 35.82
N LEU A 23 -12.49 -15.17 35.33
CA LEU A 23 -13.62 -15.62 34.52
C LEU A 23 -13.18 -16.20 33.16
N SER A 24 -12.10 -15.66 32.57
CA SER A 24 -11.45 -16.25 31.40
C SER A 24 -10.81 -17.60 31.72
N PHE A 25 -10.08 -17.72 32.83
CA PHE A 25 -9.44 -18.97 33.23
C PHE A 25 -10.45 -20.07 33.59
N ALA A 26 -11.64 -19.69 34.05
CA ALA A 26 -12.74 -20.59 34.35
C ALA A 26 -13.61 -20.94 33.12
N GLY A 27 -13.27 -20.44 31.91
CA GLY A 27 -14.00 -20.73 30.67
C GLY A 27 -15.36 -20.03 30.56
N VAL A 28 -15.62 -19.00 31.37
CA VAL A 28 -16.89 -18.24 31.40
C VAL A 28 -16.86 -17.04 30.46
N LEU A 29 -15.66 -16.51 30.16
CA LEU A 29 -15.42 -15.45 29.16
C LEU A 29 -14.37 -15.91 28.15
N ASN A 30 -14.49 -15.49 26.89
CA ASN A 30 -13.41 -15.63 25.91
C ASN A 30 -12.16 -14.89 26.45
N PRO A 31 -10.96 -15.50 26.34
CA PRO A 31 -9.74 -14.85 26.80
C PRO A 31 -9.54 -13.49 26.09
N PRO A 32 -9.04 -12.46 26.80
CA PRO A 32 -8.66 -11.22 26.15
C PRO A 32 -7.62 -11.55 25.07
N LEU A 33 -7.82 -10.98 23.87
CA LEU A 33 -6.99 -11.13 22.66
C LEU A 33 -5.52 -11.42 23.00
N ALA A 34 -5.18 -12.71 23.06
CA ALA A 34 -3.82 -13.17 23.30
C ALA A 34 -3.07 -13.06 21.97
N GLY A 35 -2.02 -12.24 21.98
CA GLY A 35 -1.14 -11.99 20.83
C GLY A 35 -0.27 -13.20 20.47
N ALA A 36 0.38 -13.06 19.31
CA ALA A 36 1.52 -13.80 18.75
C ALA A 36 1.52 -15.35 18.76
N ASP A 37 1.17 -16.03 19.85
CA ASP A 37 1.39 -17.48 20.02
C ASP A 37 0.41 -18.39 19.25
N ARG A 38 -0.72 -17.85 18.78
CA ARG A 38 -1.69 -18.63 17.98
C ARG A 38 -1.23 -18.91 16.54
N PHE A 39 -0.04 -18.41 16.16
CA PHE A 39 0.50 -18.52 14.82
C PHE A 39 1.93 -19.04 14.77
N ALA A 40 2.37 -19.73 15.83
CA ALA A 40 3.74 -20.25 15.92
C ALA A 40 4.02 -21.25 14.80
N ASP A 41 3.06 -22.12 14.48
CA ASP A 41 3.21 -23.13 13.42
C ASP A 41 3.30 -22.48 12.02
N GLU A 42 2.60 -21.38 11.78
CA GLU A 42 2.63 -20.62 10.51
C GLU A 42 3.84 -19.71 10.41
N ARG A 43 4.29 -19.13 11.52
CA ARG A 43 5.59 -18.45 11.61
C ARG A 43 6.71 -19.44 11.28
N ASP A 44 6.65 -20.65 11.81
CA ASP A 44 7.65 -21.70 11.60
C ASP A 44 7.58 -22.24 10.16
N ALA A 45 6.37 -22.41 9.59
CA ALA A 45 6.20 -22.74 8.17
C ALA A 45 6.72 -21.63 7.25
N ALA A 46 6.52 -20.36 7.61
CA ALA A 46 7.05 -19.21 6.89
C ALA A 46 8.59 -19.08 7.03
N ARG A 47 9.16 -19.48 8.17
CA ARG A 47 10.60 -19.62 8.39
C ARG A 47 11.24 -20.65 7.47
N ASP A 48 10.59 -21.81 7.30
CA ASP A 48 11.07 -22.88 6.42
C ASP A 48 11.07 -22.50 4.92
N LEU A 49 10.42 -21.39 4.58
CA LEU A 49 10.38 -20.78 3.25
C LEU A 49 11.41 -19.65 3.05
N GLY A 50 12.24 -19.37 4.07
CA GLY A 50 13.28 -18.35 4.04
C GLY A 50 13.03 -17.12 4.93
N ALA A 51 12.04 -17.11 5.83
CA ALA A 51 11.87 -16.00 6.77
C ALA A 51 12.88 -16.07 7.93
N PRO A 52 13.60 -14.98 8.30
CA PRO A 52 14.48 -14.98 9.47
C PRO A 52 13.71 -15.09 10.80
N ASP A 53 14.26 -15.82 11.77
CA ASP A 53 13.70 -16.07 13.11
C ASP A 53 14.26 -15.10 14.15
N LEU A 54 13.42 -14.39 14.90
CA LEU A 54 13.82 -13.17 15.63
C LEU A 54 13.45 -13.13 17.09
N LEU A 55 13.52 -14.28 17.78
CA LEU A 55 13.53 -14.32 19.24
C LEU A 55 14.47 -15.42 19.77
N ASP A 56 15.78 -15.30 19.54
CA ASP A 56 16.78 -15.93 20.43
C ASP A 56 17.94 -14.97 20.75
N PRO A 57 18.05 -14.47 22.00
CA PRO A 57 19.16 -13.62 22.40
C PRO A 57 20.46 -14.38 22.69
N ASN A 58 20.56 -15.70 22.46
CA ASN A 58 21.76 -16.49 22.78
C ASN A 58 22.07 -17.62 21.76
N GLY A 59 22.42 -17.27 20.53
CA GLY A 59 22.94 -18.22 19.54
C GLY A 59 24.42 -17.96 19.16
N GLU A 60 25.37 -18.28 20.05
CA GLU A 60 26.81 -18.24 19.71
C GLU A 60 27.17 -19.24 18.61
N THR A 61 27.97 -18.84 17.61
CA THR A 61 29.08 -19.69 17.16
C THR A 61 30.36 -18.89 16.87
N LYS A 62 31.45 -19.48 17.33
CA LYS A 62 32.82 -18.97 17.41
C LYS A 62 33.58 -19.15 16.09
N GLY A 63 34.30 -18.09 15.70
CA GLY A 63 35.75 -18.08 15.50
C GLY A 63 36.38 -18.88 14.34
N SER A 64 37.04 -18.15 13.43
CA SER A 64 38.48 -18.33 13.16
C SER A 64 39.04 -17.10 12.41
N GLY A 65 40.11 -16.50 12.94
CA GLY A 65 41.03 -15.65 12.16
C GLY A 65 42.35 -16.40 11.95
N PRO A 66 43.50 -15.74 11.68
CA PRO A 66 43.71 -14.40 11.09
C PRO A 66 44.80 -14.41 9.99
N ALA A 67 45.01 -13.29 9.29
CA ALA A 67 46.35 -12.87 8.85
C ALA A 67 46.37 -11.39 8.43
N GLU A 68 47.25 -10.64 9.10
CA GLU A 68 47.65 -9.26 8.85
C GLU A 68 48.39 -9.11 7.51
N HIS A 69 48.33 -7.91 6.90
CA HIS A 69 49.57 -7.24 6.48
C HIS A 69 49.39 -5.71 6.35
N LEU A 70 50.38 -5.04 6.94
CA LEU A 70 50.58 -3.61 7.15
C LEU A 70 50.90 -2.81 5.88
N VAL A 71 50.85 -1.46 6.08
CA VAL A 71 51.64 -0.35 5.50
C VAL A 71 50.67 0.69 4.91
N GLY A 72 50.53 1.94 5.38
CA GLY A 72 51.45 2.82 6.09
C GLY A 72 51.89 3.95 5.14
N SER A 73 51.30 5.16 5.25
CA SER A 73 51.95 6.42 4.87
C SER A 73 51.10 7.63 5.27
N SER A 74 51.74 8.54 5.97
CA SER A 74 51.26 9.78 6.57
C SER A 74 51.46 11.01 5.66
N SER A 75 50.70 12.09 5.95
CA SER A 75 51.14 13.51 6.05
C SER A 75 51.78 14.18 4.81
N GLU A 76 51.49 15.39 4.33
CA GLU A 76 50.86 16.61 4.89
C GLU A 76 50.88 17.71 3.77
N PRO A 77 50.71 19.03 4.00
CA PRO A 77 49.58 19.84 3.50
C PRO A 77 49.97 20.94 2.48
N THR A 78 48.98 21.69 2.01
CA THR A 78 49.24 22.98 1.35
C THR A 78 48.24 24.04 1.78
N GLU A 79 48.75 25.04 2.51
CA GLU A 79 48.11 26.33 2.79
C GLU A 79 47.91 27.14 1.49
N SER A 80 46.83 27.93 1.41
CA SER A 80 46.97 29.37 1.13
C SER A 80 45.69 30.19 1.37
N LYS A 81 45.87 31.19 2.23
CA LYS A 81 45.42 32.61 2.14
C LYS A 81 43.94 32.97 2.17
N ASP A 82 43.53 33.27 3.41
CA ASP A 82 42.90 34.51 3.89
C ASP A 82 42.74 35.67 2.88
N LYS A 83 41.48 36.11 2.72
CA LYS A 83 41.09 37.52 2.55
C LYS A 83 39.66 37.68 3.09
N GLY A 84 39.56 38.37 4.22
CA GLY A 84 38.30 38.73 4.86
C GLY A 84 37.50 39.78 4.09
N GLU A 85 36.17 39.65 4.17
CA GLU A 85 35.20 40.69 3.90
C GLU A 85 34.11 40.67 4.98
N THR A 86 34.12 41.75 5.76
CA THR A 86 33.05 42.41 6.53
C THR A 86 31.71 41.69 6.73
N VAL A 87 31.46 41.28 7.98
CA VAL A 87 30.14 40.92 8.52
C VAL A 87 29.35 42.21 8.81
N GLY A 88 28.32 42.48 8.02
CA GLY A 88 27.24 43.42 8.36
C GLY A 88 26.27 42.78 9.38
N PRO A 89 25.46 43.57 10.10
CA PRO A 89 24.66 43.06 11.20
C PRO A 89 23.62 42.06 10.66
N GLU A 90 23.56 40.90 11.29
CA GLU A 90 22.54 39.87 11.11
C GLU A 90 21.15 40.53 11.21
N GLY A 91 20.58 40.82 10.04
CA GLY A 91 19.15 40.96 9.91
C GLY A 91 18.58 39.57 10.17
N SER A 92 17.67 39.46 11.13
CA SER A 92 16.82 38.30 11.28
C SER A 92 16.14 38.03 9.94
N GLU A 93 16.64 37.06 9.17
CA GLU A 93 15.88 36.45 8.08
C GLU A 93 14.65 35.85 8.75
N GLN A 94 13.53 36.57 8.66
CA GLN A 94 12.23 35.94 8.77
C GLN A 94 12.22 34.91 7.65
N ASP A 95 12.41 33.64 8.01
CA ASP A 95 12.30 32.49 7.11
C ASP A 95 10.93 32.58 6.43
N SER A 96 10.90 33.21 5.27
CA SER A 96 9.66 33.41 4.52
C SER A 96 9.26 32.05 3.97
N VAL A 97 8.13 31.53 4.45
CA VAL A 97 7.54 30.27 3.96
C VAL A 97 7.52 30.29 2.44
N ARG A 98 8.10 29.27 1.81
CA ARG A 98 8.24 29.17 0.34
C ARG A 98 6.93 28.66 -0.26
N THR A 99 6.49 29.21 -1.39
CA THR A 99 5.36 28.62 -2.13
C THR A 99 5.82 27.34 -2.84
N LEU A 100 4.94 26.34 -2.95
CA LEU A 100 5.18 25.19 -3.83
C LEU A 100 5.14 25.64 -5.29
N ASP A 101 6.28 25.59 -5.96
CA ASP A 101 6.38 25.94 -7.38
C ASP A 101 5.68 24.89 -8.23
N ILE A 102 4.56 25.26 -8.86
CA ILE A 102 3.83 24.39 -9.79
C ILE A 102 4.20 24.77 -11.23
N THR A 103 4.80 23.83 -11.96
CA THR A 103 5.23 24.06 -13.35
C THR A 103 4.54 23.13 -14.33
N GLY A 104 4.20 23.63 -15.53
CA GLY A 104 3.67 22.80 -16.61
C GLY A 104 2.32 22.12 -16.34
N ASN A 105 1.53 22.56 -15.35
CA ASN A 105 0.25 21.95 -14.95
C ASN A 105 -0.99 22.60 -15.57
N ASP A 106 -0.84 23.35 -16.66
CA ASP A 106 -1.98 23.89 -17.40
C ASP A 106 -2.35 22.94 -18.55
N PRO A 107 -3.56 22.36 -18.54
CA PRO A 107 -3.96 21.43 -19.59
C PRO A 107 -4.03 22.14 -20.93
N ALA A 108 -4.40 23.43 -21.00
CA ALA A 108 -4.52 24.16 -22.27
C ALA A 108 -3.18 24.33 -23.01
N SER A 109 -2.05 24.24 -22.30
CA SER A 109 -0.72 24.30 -22.89
C SER A 109 -0.21 22.95 -23.41
N VAL A 110 -0.93 21.85 -23.17
CA VAL A 110 -0.62 20.54 -23.77
C VAL A 110 -1.07 20.53 -25.24
N PRO A 111 -0.19 20.22 -26.21
CA PRO A 111 -0.52 20.25 -27.63
C PRO A 111 -1.73 19.39 -27.99
N ALA A 112 -2.59 19.91 -28.85
CA ALA A 112 -3.71 19.18 -29.40
C ALA A 112 -3.23 17.97 -30.24
N ARG A 113 -4.06 16.93 -30.29
CA ARG A 113 -3.83 15.74 -31.12
C ARG A 113 -4.88 15.65 -32.22
N GLU A 114 -4.44 15.28 -33.42
CA GLU A 114 -5.30 15.09 -34.59
C GLU A 114 -5.80 13.64 -34.74
N ASP A 115 -5.29 12.71 -33.94
CA ASP A 115 -5.59 11.27 -34.04
C ASP A 115 -6.83 10.83 -33.25
N GLY A 116 -7.59 11.77 -32.69
CA GLY A 116 -8.80 11.48 -31.93
C GLY A 116 -8.56 10.88 -30.55
N LEU A 117 -7.32 10.91 -30.04
CA LEU A 117 -6.98 10.44 -28.69
C LEU A 117 -6.80 11.62 -27.73
N LEU A 118 -6.95 11.35 -26.43
CA LEU A 118 -6.62 12.32 -25.39
C LEU A 118 -5.17 12.77 -25.53
N ARG A 119 -4.96 14.06 -25.25
CA ARG A 119 -3.63 14.64 -25.05
C ARG A 119 -2.89 13.92 -23.92
N VAL A 120 -1.59 14.10 -23.80
CA VAL A 120 -0.77 13.40 -22.79
C VAL A 120 0.04 14.43 -22.00
N TRP A 121 -0.01 14.34 -20.66
CA TRP A 121 0.80 15.19 -19.79
C TRP A 121 2.32 14.96 -20.03
N PRO A 122 3.17 15.98 -19.86
CA PRO A 122 4.62 15.81 -19.92
C PRO A 122 5.11 14.76 -18.90
N GLN A 123 6.22 14.08 -19.21
CA GLN A 123 6.89 13.13 -18.30
C GLN A 123 7.76 13.84 -17.25
N GLU A 124 7.33 15.04 -16.83
CA GLU A 124 7.99 15.84 -15.81
C GLU A 124 6.96 16.16 -14.73
N SER A 125 7.34 15.97 -13.47
CA SER A 125 6.52 16.36 -12.32
C SER A 125 6.21 17.85 -12.38
N ALA A 126 4.95 18.21 -12.12
CA ALA A 126 4.56 19.60 -11.92
C ALA A 126 4.95 20.15 -10.56
N LEU A 127 5.44 19.30 -9.65
CA LEU A 127 5.78 19.64 -8.26
C LEU A 127 7.26 19.36 -7.97
N PRO A 128 7.85 20.06 -6.98
CA PRO A 128 9.20 19.77 -6.52
C PRO A 128 9.32 18.34 -5.99
N GLN A 129 10.51 17.74 -6.15
CA GLN A 129 10.84 16.46 -5.51
C GLN A 129 11.11 16.69 -4.02
N LEU A 130 10.29 16.11 -3.15
CA LEU A 130 10.47 16.21 -1.70
C LEU A 130 10.82 14.85 -1.06
N HIS A 131 10.28 13.77 -1.63
CA HIS A 131 10.57 12.41 -1.16
C HIS A 131 11.59 11.74 -2.07
N ASN A 132 12.51 10.93 -1.52
CA ASN A 132 13.40 10.10 -2.32
C ASN A 132 13.49 8.72 -1.69
N VAL A 133 13.21 7.69 -2.48
CA VAL A 133 13.24 6.31 -2.02
C VAL A 133 14.69 5.83 -1.94
N ASP A 134 15.13 5.44 -0.74
CA ASP A 134 16.47 4.88 -0.51
C ASP A 134 16.44 3.35 -0.66
N TYR A 135 16.52 2.88 -1.90
CA TYR A 135 16.54 1.45 -2.20
C TYR A 135 17.77 0.73 -1.64
N ASP A 136 18.92 1.40 -1.53
CA ASP A 136 20.13 0.82 -0.95
C ASP A 136 19.93 0.58 0.55
N TYR A 137 19.26 1.50 1.25
CA TYR A 137 18.84 1.29 2.63
C TYR A 137 17.90 0.09 2.75
N TYR A 138 16.86 -0.02 1.91
CA TYR A 138 15.94 -1.17 2.00
C TYR A 138 16.63 -2.50 1.73
N LEU A 139 17.51 -2.59 0.72
CA LEU A 139 18.30 -3.80 0.47
C LEU A 139 19.21 -4.16 1.66
N SER A 140 19.68 -3.17 2.41
CA SER A 140 20.49 -3.43 3.63
C SER A 140 19.70 -4.11 4.76
N LEU A 141 18.36 -4.08 4.72
CA LEU A 141 17.50 -4.67 5.76
C LEU A 141 17.19 -6.17 5.54
N GLN A 142 17.79 -6.82 4.54
CA GLN A 142 17.47 -8.21 4.15
C GLN A 142 17.51 -9.22 5.31
N GLU A 143 18.54 -9.12 6.14
CA GLU A 143 18.79 -10.01 7.28
C GLU A 143 18.28 -9.40 8.61
N GLU A 144 17.64 -8.23 8.55
CA GLU A 144 17.19 -7.52 9.74
C GLU A 144 15.87 -8.06 10.27
N ALA A 145 15.62 -7.77 11.55
CA ALA A 145 14.44 -8.24 12.23
C ALA A 145 13.13 -7.69 11.63
N ARG A 146 13.24 -6.51 11.03
CA ARG A 146 12.14 -5.72 10.50
C ARG A 146 12.50 -5.29 9.08
N PRO A 147 12.51 -6.23 8.11
CA PRO A 147 13.02 -5.98 6.78
C PRO A 147 12.19 -4.93 6.02
N LEU A 148 10.92 -4.73 6.40
CA LEU A 148 10.02 -3.77 5.77
C LEU A 148 9.95 -2.42 6.51
N ASN A 149 10.90 -2.12 7.40
CA ASN A 149 10.91 -0.85 8.12
C ASN A 149 11.03 0.34 7.16
N GLY A 150 10.04 1.23 7.18
CA GLY A 150 9.94 2.39 6.27
C GLY A 150 8.98 2.16 5.10
N ILE A 151 8.62 0.92 4.81
CA ILE A 151 7.64 0.58 3.77
C ILE A 151 6.22 0.78 4.29
N THR A 152 5.36 1.40 3.48
CA THR A 152 3.93 1.47 3.74
C THR A 152 3.15 0.60 2.76
N VAL A 153 2.25 -0.23 3.28
CA VAL A 153 1.38 -1.10 2.48
C VAL A 153 -0.08 -0.74 2.73
N ILE A 154 -0.77 -0.34 1.68
CA ILE A 154 -2.21 -0.11 1.71
C ILE A 154 -2.91 -1.40 1.25
N LEU A 155 -3.64 -2.05 2.15
CA LEU A 155 -4.40 -3.27 1.89
C LEU A 155 -5.88 -2.95 1.70
N ASP A 156 -6.42 -3.34 0.55
CA ASP A 156 -7.82 -3.16 0.18
C ASP A 156 -8.54 -4.50 0.05
N PRO A 157 -9.10 -5.06 1.15
CA PRO A 157 -10.01 -6.19 1.03
C PRO A 157 -11.30 -5.73 0.35
N SER A 158 -11.55 -6.24 -0.87
CA SER A 158 -12.70 -5.82 -1.68
C SER A 158 -14.04 -6.03 -0.99
N PHE A 159 -15.05 -5.26 -1.43
CA PHE A 159 -16.44 -5.37 -0.97
C PHE A 159 -16.62 -5.07 0.53
N GLY A 160 -17.79 -5.38 1.10
CA GLY A 160 -18.14 -5.10 2.49
C GLY A 160 -19.55 -4.56 2.65
N GLY A 161 -20.12 -4.68 3.85
CA GLY A 161 -21.48 -4.25 4.15
C GLY A 161 -22.52 -4.98 3.28
N SER A 162 -23.34 -4.23 2.55
CA SER A 162 -24.33 -4.79 1.62
C SER A 162 -23.72 -5.36 0.34
N SER A 163 -22.52 -4.90 -0.03
CA SER A 163 -21.80 -5.42 -1.18
C SER A 163 -21.07 -6.70 -0.80
N THR A 164 -21.59 -7.85 -1.22
CA THR A 164 -21.07 -9.17 -0.81
C THR A 164 -19.90 -9.67 -1.65
N GLY A 165 -19.73 -9.10 -2.85
CA GLY A 165 -18.93 -9.73 -3.91
C GLY A 165 -19.51 -11.07 -4.34
N ALA A 166 -18.65 -11.96 -4.83
CA ALA A 166 -19.01 -13.32 -5.18
C ALA A 166 -19.62 -14.08 -3.98
N THR A 167 -20.58 -14.96 -4.23
CA THR A 167 -21.16 -15.82 -3.18
C THR A 167 -21.25 -17.27 -3.62
N ALA A 168 -21.14 -18.19 -2.65
CA ALA A 168 -21.33 -19.61 -2.84
C ALA A 168 -22.17 -20.21 -1.71
N VAL A 169 -23.14 -21.06 -2.06
CA VAL A 169 -23.89 -21.84 -1.08
C VAL A 169 -23.08 -23.07 -0.70
N THR A 170 -22.88 -23.27 0.60
CA THR A 170 -22.16 -24.39 1.20
C THR A 170 -23.05 -25.12 2.20
N ASP A 171 -22.65 -26.31 2.65
CA ASP A 171 -23.38 -27.05 3.70
C ASP A 171 -23.47 -26.26 5.02
N SER A 172 -22.51 -25.36 5.27
CA SER A 172 -22.43 -24.49 6.45
C SER A 172 -23.15 -23.14 6.30
N GLY A 173 -23.72 -22.83 5.13
CA GLY A 173 -24.38 -21.55 4.85
C GLY A 173 -23.85 -20.84 3.61
N VAL A 174 -24.09 -19.53 3.53
CA VAL A 174 -23.61 -18.70 2.41
C VAL A 174 -22.24 -18.17 2.73
N LEU A 175 -21.29 -18.46 1.85
CA LEU A 175 -19.95 -17.91 1.86
C LEU A 175 -19.90 -16.70 0.92
N ALA A 176 -19.39 -15.57 1.39
CA ALA A 176 -19.26 -14.35 0.60
C ALA A 176 -17.80 -13.91 0.49
N GLU A 177 -17.45 -13.37 -0.67
CA GLU A 177 -16.11 -12.86 -0.96
C GLU A 177 -15.66 -11.82 0.07
N LYS A 178 -16.54 -10.87 0.43
CA LYS A 178 -16.23 -9.82 1.40
C LYS A 178 -15.69 -10.34 2.74
N ASP A 179 -16.13 -11.53 3.15
CA ASP A 179 -15.76 -12.14 4.44
C ASP A 179 -14.39 -12.82 4.31
N ILE A 180 -14.16 -13.54 3.21
CA ILE A 180 -12.89 -14.22 2.92
C ILE A 180 -11.76 -13.21 2.76
N VAL A 181 -11.94 -12.20 1.90
CA VAL A 181 -10.88 -11.23 1.60
C VAL A 181 -10.54 -10.35 2.80
N LEU A 182 -11.52 -10.08 3.69
CA LEU A 182 -11.26 -9.39 4.95
C LEU A 182 -10.34 -10.20 5.86
N VAL A 183 -10.61 -11.50 6.02
CA VAL A 183 -9.78 -12.37 6.87
C VAL A 183 -8.36 -12.50 6.30
N ILE A 184 -8.23 -12.71 4.98
CA ILE A 184 -6.91 -12.75 4.33
C ILE A 184 -6.15 -11.45 4.56
N ALA A 185 -6.80 -10.30 4.36
CA ALA A 185 -6.17 -8.99 4.55
C ALA A 185 -5.73 -8.75 6.00
N GLN A 186 -6.53 -9.14 7.00
CA GLN A 186 -6.15 -9.03 8.41
C GLN A 186 -4.96 -9.92 8.78
N ILE A 187 -4.85 -11.11 8.17
CA ILE A 187 -3.68 -11.98 8.37
C ILE A 187 -2.45 -11.37 7.69
N ALA A 188 -2.60 -10.84 6.48
CA ALA A 188 -1.51 -10.19 5.74
C ALA A 188 -1.01 -8.92 6.46
N GLU A 189 -1.93 -8.09 6.98
CA GLU A 189 -1.63 -6.93 7.81
C GLU A 189 -0.72 -7.31 8.98
N ARG A 190 -1.06 -8.40 9.67
CA ARG A 190 -0.27 -8.89 10.79
C ARG A 190 1.14 -9.29 10.36
N TYR A 191 1.29 -10.11 9.31
CA TYR A 191 2.62 -10.53 8.83
C TYR A 191 3.48 -9.34 8.39
N LEU A 192 2.90 -8.40 7.64
CA LEU A 192 3.58 -7.19 7.20
C LEU A 192 4.01 -6.31 8.38
N THR A 193 3.13 -6.15 9.39
CA THR A 193 3.43 -5.37 10.60
C THR A 193 4.52 -6.05 11.44
N GLU A 194 4.51 -7.38 11.55
CA GLU A 194 5.56 -8.17 12.22
C GLU A 194 6.92 -7.97 11.51
N MET A 195 6.93 -7.84 10.18
CA MET A 195 8.11 -7.48 9.37
C MET A 195 8.47 -5.99 9.41
N GLY A 196 7.72 -5.15 10.13
CA GLY A 196 8.02 -3.73 10.32
C GLY A 196 7.37 -2.76 9.34
N ALA A 197 6.53 -3.23 8.41
CA ALA A 197 5.79 -2.35 7.52
C ALA A 197 4.74 -1.52 8.30
N ASN A 198 4.47 -0.31 7.82
CA ASN A 198 3.28 0.43 8.19
C ASN A 198 2.11 -0.03 7.32
N VAL A 199 1.07 -0.62 7.91
CA VAL A 199 -0.07 -1.16 7.15
C VAL A 199 -1.30 -0.28 7.33
N ILE A 200 -1.95 0.06 6.21
CA ILE A 200 -3.21 0.82 6.18
C ILE A 200 -4.27 -0.06 5.51
N MET A 201 -5.26 -0.47 6.28
CA MET A 201 -6.40 -1.22 5.77
C MET A 201 -7.50 -0.26 5.30
N THR A 202 -8.02 -0.42 4.09
CA THR A 202 -9.16 0.40 3.60
C THR A 202 -10.44 0.13 4.39
N ARG A 203 -10.56 -1.07 4.94
CA ARG A 203 -11.51 -1.45 5.99
C ARG A 203 -10.92 -2.54 6.88
N SER A 204 -11.21 -2.47 8.17
CA SER A 204 -10.86 -3.51 9.15
C SER A 204 -12.09 -4.27 9.69
N SER A 205 -13.27 -3.96 9.17
CA SER A 205 -14.56 -4.58 9.52
C SER A 205 -15.44 -4.78 8.28
N ASP A 206 -16.62 -5.38 8.47
CA ASP A 206 -17.64 -5.53 7.43
C ASP A 206 -18.39 -4.21 7.16
N ILE A 207 -17.69 -3.27 6.51
CA ILE A 207 -18.22 -1.97 6.09
C ILE A 207 -18.02 -1.79 4.59
N GLU A 208 -19.01 -1.20 3.94
CA GLU A 208 -18.95 -0.90 2.50
C GLU A 208 -18.26 0.44 2.26
N HIS A 209 -17.21 0.40 1.43
CA HIS A 209 -16.58 1.59 0.87
C HIS A 209 -16.75 1.62 -0.64
N SER A 210 -17.05 2.79 -1.18
CA SER A 210 -17.11 3.04 -2.61
C SER A 210 -15.70 2.93 -3.21
N LEU A 211 -15.61 2.68 -4.51
CA LEU A 211 -14.33 2.62 -5.20
C LEU A 211 -13.56 3.95 -5.04
N PHE A 212 -14.29 5.06 -5.05
CA PHE A 212 -13.73 6.40 -4.89
C PHE A 212 -13.31 6.71 -3.44
N TYR A 213 -13.96 6.12 -2.43
CA TYR A 213 -13.48 6.18 -1.06
C TYR A 213 -12.09 5.56 -0.96
N VAL A 214 -11.91 4.35 -1.52
CA VAL A 214 -10.63 3.62 -1.51
C VAL A 214 -9.54 4.44 -2.20
N THR A 215 -9.84 5.00 -3.38
CA THR A 215 -8.93 5.88 -4.11
C THR A 215 -8.57 7.13 -3.31
N ALA A 216 -9.54 7.78 -2.67
CA ALA A 216 -9.32 8.99 -1.88
C ALA A 216 -8.50 8.73 -0.61
N LEU A 217 -8.73 7.61 0.09
CA LEU A 217 -7.92 7.20 1.23
C LEU A 217 -6.47 6.96 0.82
N THR A 218 -6.27 6.33 -0.34
CA THR A 218 -4.94 6.06 -0.88
C THR A 218 -4.21 7.35 -1.25
N ALA A 219 -4.90 8.30 -1.88
CA ALA A 219 -4.37 9.62 -2.16
C ALA A 219 -4.04 10.40 -0.88
N ASP A 220 -4.95 10.44 0.10
CA ASP A 220 -4.75 11.19 1.35
C ASP A 220 -3.57 10.68 2.17
N THR A 221 -3.34 9.37 2.19
CA THR A 221 -2.18 8.73 2.85
C THR A 221 -0.86 9.34 2.38
N VAL A 222 -0.74 9.52 1.06
CA VAL A 222 0.49 10.05 0.46
C VAL A 222 0.55 11.57 0.57
N LEU A 223 -0.59 12.27 0.39
CA LEU A 223 -0.69 13.71 0.60
C LEU A 223 -0.31 14.11 2.03
N GLU A 224 -0.66 13.31 3.04
CA GLU A 224 -0.25 13.55 4.43
C GLU A 224 1.27 13.49 4.59
N SER A 225 1.93 12.51 3.97
CA SER A 225 3.39 12.36 4.02
C SER A 225 4.07 13.53 3.32
N TYR A 226 3.58 13.87 2.13
CA TYR A 226 4.10 14.99 1.34
C TYR A 226 3.90 16.34 2.05
N ALA A 227 2.78 16.54 2.76
CA ALA A 227 2.57 17.72 3.59
C ALA A 227 3.59 17.85 4.72
N LYS A 228 3.95 16.74 5.38
CA LYS A 228 4.96 16.73 6.45
C LYS A 228 6.34 17.09 5.91
N GLU A 229 6.71 16.53 4.76
CA GLU A 229 7.99 16.82 4.10
C GLU A 229 8.05 18.25 3.56
N ALA A 230 6.97 18.74 2.95
CA ALA A 230 6.84 20.13 2.51
C ALA A 230 7.00 21.10 3.69
N ALA A 231 6.31 20.86 4.81
CA ALA A 231 6.46 21.68 6.01
C ALA A 231 7.89 21.62 6.57
N ALA A 232 8.51 20.44 6.60
CA ALA A 232 9.90 20.28 7.05
C ALA A 232 10.89 21.01 6.13
N ALA A 233 10.59 21.08 4.84
CA ALA A 233 11.32 21.85 3.85
C ALA A 233 10.89 23.34 3.79
N ASN A 234 10.14 23.84 4.78
CA ASN A 234 9.71 25.24 4.86
C ASN A 234 8.87 25.71 3.64
N TYR A 235 8.07 24.82 3.07
CA TYR A 235 7.05 25.16 2.07
C TYR A 235 5.68 25.41 2.72
N ASP A 236 4.87 26.25 2.07
CA ASP A 236 3.46 26.44 2.35
C ASP A 236 2.68 25.19 1.94
N THR A 237 1.92 24.63 2.88
CA THR A 237 1.16 23.38 2.69
C THR A 237 -0.28 23.61 2.24
N GLN A 238 -0.74 24.87 2.11
CA GLN A 238 -2.16 25.17 1.85
C GLN A 238 -2.71 24.42 0.61
N LEU A 239 -1.93 24.32 -0.46
CA LEU A 239 -2.32 23.55 -1.65
C LEU A 239 -2.57 22.07 -1.33
N ILE A 240 -1.68 21.46 -0.54
CA ILE A 240 -1.76 20.05 -0.17
C ILE A 240 -2.96 19.85 0.76
N ASP A 241 -3.14 20.75 1.75
CA ASP A 241 -4.27 20.73 2.67
C ASP A 241 -5.62 20.84 1.93
N ASP A 242 -5.69 21.67 0.89
CA ASP A 242 -6.87 21.77 0.02
C ASP A 242 -7.15 20.47 -0.76
N LEU A 243 -6.10 19.78 -1.25
CA LEU A 243 -6.25 18.47 -1.91
C LEU A 243 -6.74 17.41 -0.91
N ARG A 244 -6.19 17.40 0.30
CA ARG A 244 -6.62 16.50 1.39
C ARG A 244 -8.07 16.75 1.81
N LEU A 245 -8.50 18.00 1.84
CA LEU A 245 -9.91 18.34 2.09
C LEU A 245 -10.82 17.77 1.01
N GLN A 246 -10.40 17.83 -0.27
CA GLN A 246 -11.14 17.20 -1.37
C GLN A 246 -11.21 15.67 -1.24
N MET A 247 -10.13 15.02 -0.78
CA MET A 247 -10.16 13.57 -0.48
C MET A 247 -11.10 13.26 0.68
N SER A 248 -11.08 14.09 1.73
CA SER A 248 -11.98 13.97 2.88
C SER A 248 -13.45 14.08 2.47
N ASP A 249 -13.79 14.96 1.53
CA ASP A 249 -15.14 15.06 0.99
C ASP A 249 -15.56 13.82 0.20
N VAL A 250 -14.68 13.26 -0.63
CA VAL A 250 -14.93 12.00 -1.35
C VAL A 250 -15.19 10.87 -0.36
N MET A 251 -14.32 10.73 0.65
CA MET A 251 -14.47 9.71 1.70
C MET A 251 -15.75 9.90 2.51
N ARG A 252 -16.12 11.15 2.83
CA ARG A 252 -17.36 11.46 3.57
C ARG A 252 -18.61 11.12 2.75
N ILE A 253 -18.60 11.38 1.44
CA ILE A 253 -19.74 11.09 0.57
C ILE A 253 -19.88 9.58 0.34
N ASN A 254 -18.77 8.86 0.12
CA ASN A 254 -18.73 7.40 -0.01
C ASN A 254 -19.75 6.83 -1.01
N GLN A 255 -19.77 7.33 -2.25
CA GLN A 255 -20.72 6.92 -3.30
C GLN A 255 -20.05 6.70 -4.66
N ASN A 256 -20.55 5.71 -5.42
CA ASN A 256 -20.04 5.38 -6.75
C ASN A 256 -20.76 6.12 -7.90
N SER A 257 -21.99 6.62 -7.67
CA SER A 257 -22.79 7.26 -8.73
C SER A 257 -22.26 8.64 -9.09
N ALA A 258 -22.35 9.01 -10.37
CA ALA A 258 -21.87 10.32 -10.85
C ALA A 258 -22.62 11.49 -10.19
N ASP A 259 -23.94 11.34 -9.99
CA ASP A 259 -24.81 12.41 -9.46
C ASP A 259 -24.65 12.65 -7.95
N SER A 260 -23.91 11.79 -7.24
CA SER A 260 -23.73 11.92 -5.79
C SER A 260 -22.71 12.98 -5.38
N GLY A 261 -21.86 13.42 -6.33
CA GLY A 261 -20.63 14.17 -6.01
C GLY A 261 -19.53 13.30 -5.37
N GLY A 262 -19.79 12.02 -5.06
CA GLY A 262 -18.87 11.10 -4.39
C GLY A 262 -17.70 10.63 -5.24
N ARG A 263 -17.66 10.98 -6.53
CA ARG A 263 -16.49 10.76 -7.39
C ARG A 263 -15.42 11.83 -7.22
N GLY A 264 -15.80 13.03 -6.73
CA GLY A 264 -14.89 14.17 -6.57
C GLY A 264 -14.01 14.42 -7.80
N LEU A 265 -12.70 14.56 -7.57
CA LEU A 265 -11.70 14.81 -8.62
C LEU A 265 -11.52 13.64 -9.61
N PHE A 266 -11.99 12.44 -9.25
CA PHE A 266 -11.78 11.21 -10.00
C PHE A 266 -12.90 10.92 -11.02
N GLY A 267 -13.94 11.77 -11.09
CA GLY A 267 -15.13 11.52 -11.90
C GLY A 267 -14.98 11.84 -13.39
N GLY A 268 -13.93 12.54 -13.80
CA GLY A 268 -13.71 12.97 -15.18
C GLY A 268 -12.95 11.96 -16.04
N ILE A 269 -12.96 12.20 -17.36
CA ILE A 269 -12.13 11.46 -18.33
C ILE A 269 -10.74 12.09 -18.36
N GLY A 270 -9.71 11.25 -18.37
CA GLY A 270 -8.32 11.69 -18.29
C GLY A 270 -7.95 12.18 -16.88
N THR A 271 -6.86 12.94 -16.80
CA THR A 271 -6.29 13.41 -15.52
C THR A 271 -6.34 14.92 -15.47
N SER A 272 -7.26 15.47 -14.69
CA SER A 272 -7.38 16.93 -14.51
C SER A 272 -6.12 17.54 -13.90
N ALA A 273 -5.91 18.85 -14.03
CA ALA A 273 -4.77 19.54 -13.44
C ALA A 273 -4.60 19.31 -11.93
N ARG A 274 -5.71 19.23 -11.17
CA ARG A 274 -5.65 18.92 -9.73
C ARG A 274 -5.35 17.44 -9.46
N LEU A 275 -5.92 16.54 -10.25
CA LEU A 275 -5.65 15.10 -10.10
C LEU A 275 -4.20 14.77 -10.48
N ARG A 276 -3.62 15.47 -11.47
CA ARG A 276 -2.20 15.35 -11.81
C ARG A 276 -1.29 15.64 -10.63
N LEU A 277 -1.58 16.68 -9.83
CA LEU A 277 -0.78 16.98 -8.64
C LEU A 277 -0.74 15.80 -7.66
N ILE A 278 -1.87 15.10 -7.47
CA ILE A 278 -1.92 13.91 -6.61
C ILE A 278 -1.07 12.78 -7.21
N TYR A 279 -1.14 12.56 -8.52
CA TYR A 279 -0.36 11.50 -9.17
C TYR A 279 1.14 11.80 -9.24
N ASP A 280 1.52 13.06 -9.46
CA ASP A 280 2.90 13.52 -9.42
C ASP A 280 3.48 13.33 -8.01
N ILE A 281 2.70 13.62 -6.96
CA ILE A 281 3.08 13.31 -5.58
C ILE A 281 3.24 11.80 -5.41
N GLN A 282 2.23 10.99 -5.76
CA GLN A 282 2.29 9.52 -5.66
C GLN A 282 3.49 8.91 -6.40
N ALA A 283 3.91 9.49 -7.52
CA ALA A 283 5.09 9.04 -8.27
C ALA A 283 6.40 9.15 -7.47
N GLN A 284 6.46 10.00 -6.44
CA GLN A 284 7.62 10.14 -5.57
C GLN A 284 7.70 9.03 -4.51
N TYR A 285 6.58 8.36 -4.19
CA TYR A 285 6.44 7.40 -3.08
C TYR A 285 6.50 5.95 -3.53
N GLY A 286 7.64 5.54 -4.10
CA GLY A 286 7.88 4.15 -4.50
C GLY A 286 7.93 3.15 -3.32
N ASP A 287 8.06 3.63 -2.10
CA ASP A 287 7.98 2.87 -0.82
C ASP A 287 6.58 2.80 -0.22
N VAL A 288 5.56 3.26 -0.97
CA VAL A 288 4.14 3.05 -0.66
C VAL A 288 3.51 2.23 -1.78
N LEU A 289 2.91 1.09 -1.45
CA LEU A 289 2.22 0.25 -2.43
C LEU A 289 0.76 0.00 -2.06
N PHE A 290 -0.04 -0.34 -3.07
CA PHE A 290 -1.46 -0.66 -2.92
C PHE A 290 -1.75 -2.09 -3.38
N ILE A 291 -2.27 -2.92 -2.48
CA ILE A 291 -2.73 -4.28 -2.78
C ILE A 291 -4.23 -4.35 -2.59
N ASN A 292 -4.97 -4.53 -3.68
CA ASN A 292 -6.35 -4.97 -3.60
C ASN A 292 -6.40 -6.50 -3.49
N ILE A 293 -7.32 -7.02 -2.67
CA ILE A 293 -7.57 -8.46 -2.54
C ILE A 293 -9.01 -8.70 -2.96
N SER A 294 -9.22 -9.51 -4.00
CA SER A 294 -10.53 -9.88 -4.54
C SER A 294 -10.56 -11.37 -4.88
N LEU A 295 -11.72 -11.93 -5.19
CA LEU A 295 -11.88 -13.30 -5.68
C LEU A 295 -12.46 -13.28 -7.08
N ASN A 296 -12.37 -14.42 -7.75
CA ASN A 296 -12.99 -14.61 -9.04
C ASN A 296 -14.29 -15.41 -8.92
N GLN A 297 -15.15 -15.26 -9.91
CA GLN A 297 -16.36 -16.06 -10.06
C GLN A 297 -16.67 -16.19 -11.55
N ASP A 298 -17.06 -17.38 -11.97
CA ASP A 298 -17.47 -17.65 -13.35
C ASP A 298 -18.70 -18.56 -13.39
N ASN A 299 -19.44 -18.47 -14.50
CA ASN A 299 -20.58 -19.35 -14.77
C ASN A 299 -20.13 -20.79 -15.05
N ASP A 300 -18.91 -20.99 -15.56
CA ASP A 300 -18.29 -22.30 -15.66
C ASP A 300 -17.62 -22.66 -14.31
N PRO A 301 -18.16 -23.62 -13.54
CA PRO A 301 -17.61 -24.00 -12.24
C PRO A 301 -16.24 -24.69 -12.34
N ASN A 302 -15.79 -25.06 -13.56
CA ASN A 302 -14.49 -25.68 -13.76
C ASN A 302 -13.36 -24.66 -13.90
N LYS A 303 -13.66 -23.38 -14.17
CA LYS A 303 -12.62 -22.34 -14.16
C LYS A 303 -12.07 -22.19 -12.76
N SER A 304 -10.74 -22.18 -12.65
CA SER A 304 -10.01 -22.18 -11.40
C SER A 304 -8.69 -21.42 -11.53
N GLY A 305 -8.06 -21.25 -10.39
CA GLY A 305 -6.70 -20.81 -10.22
C GLY A 305 -6.52 -19.32 -9.98
N ALA A 306 -5.30 -18.98 -9.59
CA ALA A 306 -4.93 -17.63 -9.20
C ALA A 306 -4.70 -16.73 -10.42
N GLU A 307 -4.87 -15.44 -10.20
CA GLU A 307 -4.60 -14.36 -11.15
C GLU A 307 -4.06 -13.15 -10.38
N ILE A 308 -3.13 -12.41 -10.97
CA ILE A 308 -2.81 -11.06 -10.51
C ILE A 308 -3.28 -10.08 -11.57
N ARG A 309 -4.16 -9.15 -11.18
CA ARG A 309 -4.63 -8.09 -12.07
C ARG A 309 -3.82 -6.83 -11.87
N LEU A 310 -3.50 -6.15 -12.96
CA LEU A 310 -2.75 -4.90 -12.95
C LEU A 310 -3.26 -3.97 -14.06
N MET A 311 -2.75 -2.75 -14.08
CA MET A 311 -2.96 -1.84 -15.20
C MET A 311 -1.65 -1.11 -15.48
N LYS A 312 -1.07 -1.34 -16.67
CA LYS A 312 0.10 -0.58 -17.16
C LYS A 312 -0.35 0.76 -17.75
N GLN A 313 0.61 1.64 -18.03
CA GLN A 313 0.37 2.97 -18.58
C GLN A 313 -0.37 2.95 -19.93
N ASP A 314 0.07 2.08 -20.83
CA ASP A 314 -0.52 1.90 -22.16
C ASP A 314 -1.97 1.45 -22.06
N PHE A 315 -2.26 0.51 -21.16
CA PHE A 315 -3.63 0.05 -20.91
C PHE A 315 -4.51 1.10 -20.22
N VAL A 316 -3.99 1.85 -19.22
CA VAL A 316 -4.73 2.98 -18.64
C VAL A 316 -5.05 4.03 -19.69
N THR A 317 -4.10 4.32 -20.59
CA THR A 317 -4.27 5.24 -21.71
C THR A 317 -5.37 4.76 -22.66
N GLU A 318 -5.36 3.48 -23.03
CA GLU A 318 -6.39 2.86 -23.87
C GLU A 318 -7.78 2.95 -23.21
N VAL A 319 -7.89 2.56 -21.94
CA VAL A 319 -9.14 2.61 -21.18
C VAL A 319 -9.68 4.04 -21.10
N ASN A 320 -8.85 5.03 -20.76
CA ASN A 320 -9.29 6.43 -20.71
C ASN A 320 -9.77 6.95 -22.07
N ASN A 321 -9.08 6.58 -23.16
CA ASN A 321 -9.51 6.94 -24.52
C ASN A 321 -10.85 6.25 -24.89
N SER A 322 -11.10 5.03 -24.39
CA SER A 322 -12.37 4.34 -24.64
C SER A 322 -13.59 5.07 -24.06
N TYR A 323 -13.38 6.00 -23.10
CA TYR A 323 -14.46 6.77 -22.47
C TYR A 323 -14.75 8.13 -23.12
N ILE A 324 -13.99 8.58 -24.14
CA ILE A 324 -14.16 9.92 -24.75
C ILE A 324 -15.60 10.13 -25.24
N GLU A 325 -16.22 9.09 -25.83
CA GLU A 325 -17.55 9.14 -26.45
C GLU A 325 -17.69 10.34 -27.42
N ASP A 326 -18.88 10.95 -27.57
CA ASP A 326 -19.19 12.03 -28.53
C ASP A 326 -18.56 13.40 -28.18
N GLN A 327 -17.40 13.42 -27.51
CA GLN A 327 -16.68 14.64 -27.06
C GLN A 327 -15.40 14.85 -27.87
N ASP A 328 -14.96 16.11 -28.00
CA ASP A 328 -13.62 16.39 -28.54
C ASP A 328 -12.56 16.04 -27.48
N PRO A 329 -11.64 15.08 -27.74
CA PRO A 329 -10.60 14.71 -26.79
C PRO A 329 -9.64 15.85 -26.44
N ASN A 330 -9.56 16.91 -27.26
CA ASN A 330 -8.75 18.08 -26.97
C ASN A 330 -9.40 19.01 -25.95
N ASP A 331 -10.72 18.94 -25.77
CA ASP A 331 -11.45 19.65 -24.71
C ASP A 331 -11.41 18.91 -23.37
N LEU A 332 -11.03 17.63 -23.39
CA LEU A 332 -10.89 16.79 -22.19
C LEU A 332 -9.51 16.91 -21.54
N SER A 333 -9.42 16.39 -20.31
CA SER A 333 -8.17 16.37 -19.57
C SER A 333 -7.16 15.37 -20.18
N PRO A 334 -5.85 15.68 -20.22
CA PRO A 334 -4.85 14.77 -20.78
C PRO A 334 -4.73 13.45 -19.99
N ASN A 335 -4.28 12.39 -20.65
CA ASN A 335 -3.79 11.18 -20.00
C ASN A 335 -2.53 11.46 -19.18
N TYR A 336 -2.44 10.83 -18.02
CA TYR A 336 -1.23 10.83 -17.21
C TYR A 336 -0.16 9.91 -17.81
N SER A 337 1.13 10.24 -17.61
CA SER A 337 2.24 9.65 -18.36
C SER A 337 3.39 9.10 -17.51
N MET A 338 3.23 9.07 -16.18
CA MET A 338 4.25 8.60 -15.23
C MET A 338 3.71 7.48 -14.31
N ILE A 339 2.96 6.53 -14.90
CA ILE A 339 2.57 5.28 -14.25
C ILE A 339 3.73 4.29 -14.35
N ASP A 340 4.23 3.85 -13.20
CA ASP A 340 5.32 2.88 -13.12
C ASP A 340 4.85 1.46 -13.49
N SER A 341 4.84 1.20 -14.80
CA SER A 341 4.42 -0.08 -15.36
C SER A 341 5.40 -1.20 -15.04
N GLN A 342 6.68 -0.89 -14.88
CA GLN A 342 7.71 -1.90 -14.61
C GLN A 342 7.53 -2.48 -13.21
N ASN A 343 7.42 -1.63 -12.19
CA ASN A 343 7.25 -2.07 -10.81
C ASN A 343 5.90 -2.78 -10.59
N ARG A 344 4.83 -2.37 -11.29
CA ARG A 344 3.55 -3.08 -11.26
C ARG A 344 3.67 -4.51 -11.81
N VAL A 345 4.42 -4.70 -12.89
CA VAL A 345 4.66 -6.03 -13.49
C VAL A 345 5.55 -6.88 -12.60
N GLU A 346 6.61 -6.31 -12.03
CA GLU A 346 7.54 -7.02 -11.13
C GLU A 346 6.82 -7.51 -9.86
N LEU A 347 6.08 -6.62 -9.19
CA LEU A 347 5.26 -6.98 -8.04
C LEU A 347 4.24 -8.07 -8.37
N ALA A 348 3.58 -7.98 -9.52
CA ALA A 348 2.62 -8.98 -9.96
C ALA A 348 3.27 -10.37 -10.19
N TRP A 349 4.47 -10.40 -10.77
CA TRP A 349 5.25 -11.63 -10.92
C TRP A 349 5.61 -12.27 -9.58
N LEU A 350 6.10 -11.47 -8.63
CA LEU A 350 6.46 -11.94 -7.29
C LEU A 350 5.25 -12.50 -6.55
N LEU A 351 4.12 -11.79 -6.57
CA LEU A 351 2.89 -12.24 -5.93
C LEU A 351 2.39 -13.57 -6.49
N TYR A 352 2.37 -13.72 -7.82
CA TYR A 352 1.99 -14.98 -8.43
C TYR A 352 2.97 -16.09 -8.08
N GLY A 353 4.28 -15.82 -8.11
CA GLY A 353 5.32 -16.80 -7.76
C GLY A 353 5.16 -17.32 -6.33
N HIS A 354 4.91 -16.43 -5.37
CA HIS A 354 4.65 -16.79 -3.98
C HIS A 354 3.34 -17.57 -3.83
N LEU A 355 2.26 -17.16 -4.50
CA LEU A 355 1.01 -17.93 -4.50
C LEU A 355 1.21 -19.35 -5.06
N LYS A 356 1.94 -19.48 -6.17
CA LYS A 356 2.28 -20.78 -6.78
C LYS A 356 3.08 -21.67 -5.85
N HIS A 357 4.00 -21.09 -5.08
CA HIS A 357 4.77 -21.84 -4.11
C HIS A 357 3.91 -22.33 -2.94
N GLN A 358 3.08 -21.46 -2.36
CA GLN A 358 2.26 -21.79 -1.19
C GLN A 358 1.04 -22.66 -1.54
N LEU A 359 0.46 -22.46 -2.72
CA LEU A 359 -0.82 -23.02 -3.16
C LEU A 359 -0.72 -23.56 -4.59
N PRO A 360 0.12 -24.59 -4.83
CA PRO A 360 0.35 -25.13 -6.17
C PRO A 360 -0.90 -25.76 -6.80
N THR A 361 -1.91 -26.10 -5.99
CA THR A 361 -3.22 -26.59 -6.44
C THR A 361 -4.07 -25.52 -7.09
N ILE A 362 -3.95 -24.27 -6.62
CA ILE A 362 -4.66 -23.11 -7.15
C ILE A 362 -3.83 -22.48 -8.27
N ALA A 363 -2.60 -22.08 -7.98
CA ALA A 363 -1.71 -21.41 -8.94
C ALA A 363 -0.93 -22.43 -9.77
N SER A 364 -1.67 -23.27 -10.49
CA SER A 364 -1.13 -24.44 -11.22
C SER A 364 -0.69 -24.13 -12.66
N ASP A 365 -0.99 -22.94 -13.17
CA ASP A 365 -0.62 -22.59 -14.56
C ASP A 365 0.89 -22.65 -14.76
N ALA A 366 1.31 -23.11 -15.94
CA ALA A 366 2.73 -23.18 -16.29
C ALA A 366 3.39 -21.79 -16.22
N GLU A 367 2.72 -20.80 -16.81
CA GLU A 367 3.09 -19.38 -16.78
C GLU A 367 2.16 -18.59 -15.85
N PRO A 368 2.65 -17.56 -15.15
CA PRO A 368 1.81 -16.69 -14.34
C PRO A 368 0.68 -16.03 -15.11
N ARG A 369 -0.51 -16.06 -14.52
CA ARG A 369 -1.70 -15.37 -15.03
C ARG A 369 -1.71 -13.92 -14.55
N LEU A 370 -1.04 -13.05 -15.31
CA LEU A 370 -0.98 -11.61 -15.07
C LEU A 370 -1.86 -10.91 -16.10
N THR A 371 -2.95 -10.28 -15.65
CA THR A 371 -4.01 -9.79 -16.55
C THR A 371 -4.22 -8.28 -16.40
N GLU A 372 -4.25 -7.56 -17.52
CA GLU A 372 -4.67 -6.16 -17.52
C GLU A 372 -6.20 -6.07 -17.40
N THR A 373 -6.70 -5.46 -16.32
CA THR A 373 -8.14 -5.37 -16.03
C THR A 373 -8.51 -3.95 -15.64
N ASP A 374 -9.54 -3.38 -16.27
CA ASP A 374 -10.06 -2.05 -15.89
C ASP A 374 -10.69 -2.11 -14.49
N MET A 375 -9.92 -1.66 -13.51
CA MET A 375 -10.33 -1.57 -12.11
C MET A 375 -10.15 -0.12 -11.67
N ALA A 376 -11.24 0.56 -11.28
CA ALA A 376 -11.19 1.96 -10.88
C ALA A 376 -10.14 2.21 -9.77
N VAL A 377 -10.01 1.31 -8.79
CA VAL A 377 -9.02 1.42 -7.70
C VAL A 377 -7.56 1.30 -8.16
N LEU A 378 -7.29 0.67 -9.31
CA LEU A 378 -5.95 0.58 -9.92
C LEU A 378 -5.72 1.67 -10.97
N ARG A 379 -6.78 2.07 -11.70
CA ARG A 379 -6.74 3.11 -12.73
C ARG A 379 -6.62 4.52 -12.15
N LEU A 380 -7.27 4.76 -11.02
CA LEU A 380 -7.37 6.08 -10.39
C LEU A 380 -6.31 6.30 -9.29
N ASN A 381 -5.26 5.48 -9.30
CA ASN A 381 -4.17 5.48 -8.32
C ASN A 381 -2.85 5.34 -9.09
N ASN A 382 -1.86 6.20 -8.79
CA ASN A 382 -0.56 6.18 -9.43
C ASN A 382 0.54 5.45 -8.62
N LEU A 383 0.22 4.92 -7.43
CA LEU A 383 1.16 4.05 -6.70
C LEU A 383 1.46 2.76 -7.47
N THR A 384 2.52 2.06 -7.08
CA THR A 384 2.71 0.65 -7.47
C THR A 384 1.54 -0.16 -6.92
N SER A 385 0.68 -0.66 -7.82
CA SER A 385 -0.63 -1.20 -7.43
C SER A 385 -1.03 -2.44 -8.23
N VAL A 386 -1.60 -3.43 -7.56
CA VAL A 386 -2.11 -4.68 -8.15
C VAL A 386 -3.35 -5.18 -7.40
N SER A 387 -4.11 -6.08 -8.01
CA SER A 387 -5.15 -6.87 -7.34
C SER A 387 -4.75 -8.34 -7.31
N VAL A 388 -4.70 -8.93 -6.12
CA VAL A 388 -4.42 -10.34 -5.87
C VAL A 388 -5.75 -11.10 -5.90
N VAL A 389 -5.87 -12.03 -6.85
CA VAL A 389 -7.04 -12.88 -7.05
C VAL A 389 -6.66 -14.33 -6.82
N PRO A 390 -6.68 -14.82 -5.57
CA PRO A 390 -6.15 -16.13 -5.22
C PRO A 390 -7.02 -17.30 -5.68
N GLY A 391 -8.16 -17.11 -6.35
CA GLY A 391 -8.94 -18.23 -6.88
C GLY A 391 -10.39 -17.91 -7.20
N TYR A 392 -11.11 -18.91 -7.70
CA TYR A 392 -12.51 -18.81 -8.09
C TYR A 392 -13.43 -19.34 -6.99
N LEU A 393 -14.28 -18.49 -6.43
CA LEU A 393 -15.27 -18.93 -5.43
C LEU A 393 -16.29 -19.92 -6.02
N SER A 394 -16.55 -19.86 -7.34
CA SER A 394 -17.38 -20.83 -8.06
C SER A 394 -16.76 -22.23 -8.14
N ASN A 395 -15.43 -22.35 -8.11
CA ASN A 395 -14.74 -23.63 -8.21
C ASN A 395 -14.67 -24.33 -6.85
N THR A 396 -14.98 -25.63 -6.83
CA THR A 396 -15.02 -26.40 -5.58
C THR A 396 -13.66 -26.61 -4.93
N ALA A 397 -12.59 -26.80 -5.72
CA ALA A 397 -11.24 -26.98 -5.19
C ALA A 397 -10.68 -25.66 -4.65
N ASP A 398 -10.74 -24.59 -5.44
CA ASP A 398 -10.30 -23.25 -5.00
C ASP A 398 -11.08 -22.82 -3.75
N ARG A 399 -12.41 -22.96 -3.76
CA ARG A 399 -13.25 -22.59 -2.62
C ARG A 399 -12.89 -23.34 -1.33
N ALA A 400 -12.45 -24.59 -1.43
CA ALA A 400 -12.01 -25.35 -0.25
C ALA A 400 -10.79 -24.71 0.40
N GLU A 401 -9.82 -24.26 -0.40
CA GLU A 401 -8.63 -23.54 0.07
C GLU A 401 -9.01 -22.14 0.59
N LEU A 402 -9.75 -21.36 -0.21
CA LEU A 402 -10.19 -19.99 0.12
C LEU A 402 -11.01 -19.90 1.40
N ASN A 403 -11.75 -20.96 1.75
CA ASN A 403 -12.58 -21.02 2.96
C ASN A 403 -11.87 -21.66 4.17
N SER A 404 -10.69 -22.22 3.97
CA SER A 404 -9.93 -22.85 5.05
C SER A 404 -9.00 -21.85 5.74
N VAL A 405 -8.78 -22.04 7.04
CA VAL A 405 -7.83 -21.20 7.81
C VAL A 405 -6.42 -21.31 7.21
N GLU A 406 -5.98 -22.53 6.91
CA GLU A 406 -4.66 -22.80 6.34
C GLU A 406 -4.48 -22.14 4.95
N GLY A 407 -5.47 -22.25 4.07
CA GLY A 407 -5.44 -21.62 2.74
C GLY A 407 -5.42 -20.10 2.84
N GLN A 408 -6.22 -19.50 3.71
CA GLN A 408 -6.21 -18.04 3.95
C GLN A 408 -4.86 -17.55 4.49
N GLN A 409 -4.22 -18.32 5.38
CA GLN A 409 -2.89 -18.02 5.90
C GLN A 409 -1.82 -18.13 4.81
N LYS A 410 -1.89 -19.14 3.95
CA LYS A 410 -0.98 -19.31 2.80
C LYS A 410 -1.08 -18.15 1.81
N ILE A 411 -2.30 -17.69 1.50
CA ILE A 411 -2.52 -16.51 0.64
C ILE A 411 -1.93 -15.26 1.28
N ALA A 412 -2.22 -15.02 2.56
CA ALA A 412 -1.72 -13.86 3.28
C ALA A 412 -0.18 -13.85 3.39
N SER A 413 0.41 -15.02 3.65
CA SER A 413 1.86 -15.23 3.65
C SER A 413 2.45 -14.92 2.28
N ALA A 414 1.87 -15.45 1.20
CA ALA A 414 2.32 -15.16 -0.15
C ALA A 414 2.33 -13.66 -0.47
N ILE A 415 1.32 -12.90 -0.02
CA ILE A 415 1.28 -11.45 -0.17
C ILE A 415 2.43 -10.78 0.59
N ALA A 416 2.60 -11.12 1.87
CA ALA A 416 3.61 -10.49 2.72
C ALA A 416 5.05 -10.75 2.22
N TYR A 417 5.36 -12.00 1.87
CA TYR A 417 6.71 -12.36 1.40
C TYR A 417 7.02 -11.88 -0.01
N ALA A 418 6.02 -11.76 -0.89
CA ALA A 418 6.21 -11.10 -2.17
C ALA A 418 6.58 -9.62 -2.00
N ILE A 419 5.93 -8.92 -1.06
CA ILE A 419 6.24 -7.52 -0.74
C ILE A 419 7.63 -7.39 -0.10
N ARG A 420 8.00 -8.28 0.83
CA ARG A 420 9.37 -8.36 1.36
C ARG A 420 10.37 -8.49 0.23
N GLN A 421 10.15 -9.45 -0.67
CA GLN A 421 11.06 -9.69 -1.78
C GLN A 421 11.16 -8.50 -2.74
N PHE A 422 10.05 -7.81 -2.99
CA PHE A 422 9.98 -6.66 -3.87
C PHE A 422 10.88 -5.50 -3.40
N TYR A 423 10.94 -5.22 -2.10
CA TYR A 423 11.75 -4.11 -1.57
C TYR A 423 13.16 -4.50 -1.11
N VAL A 424 13.30 -5.71 -0.59
CA VAL A 424 14.46 -6.11 0.23
C VAL A 424 15.28 -7.22 -0.45
N GLY A 425 14.80 -7.72 -1.59
CA GLY A 425 15.43 -8.83 -2.31
C GLY A 425 15.06 -10.22 -1.76
N PRO A 426 15.58 -11.29 -2.39
CA PRO A 426 15.20 -12.68 -2.12
C PRO A 426 15.34 -13.13 -0.65
#